data_AF-A0A165Y6Q9-F1
#
_entry.id   AF-A0A165Y6Q9-F1
#
_cell.length_a   1.000
_cell.length_b   1.000
_cell.length_c   1.000
_cell.angle_alpha   90.00
_cell.angle_beta   90.00
_cell.angle_gamma   90.00
#
_symmetry.space_group_name_H-M   'P 1'
#
loop_
_entity.id
_entity.type
_entity.pdbx_description
1 polymer ?
#
loop_
_entity_poly.entity_id
_entity_poly.type
_entity_poly.pdbx_seq_one_letter_code
_entity_poly.pdbx_strand_id
1 'polypeptide(L)'
;MIGARKSAWPRPIFARHALKFVNSLYFSRPAISEAISLFLTLRVSVWGLSLNTRLSAMELDLGPNDKILEYPPTGDSRVDIYLSDLDRLHPGGWFNDRLIDLAMQLIISDLLVSSGRQSPSPTASNRACHVFGTYFYRRLFVPFIRLSLLSLNSASSLQAAYPGVKRWTKKVDIFSHEYLVIPICQSNHWFLVIVYQPARLVHFAGPLKSAKNQLPLLFVLDSMHLQHPEVPIIIKEYLISEALSKLNLTVECSADFETIYPKVPLQPPKSNDCGPYMLHFAKKFLSSLCESTASIMAQTANDWGSSDLPAVRSLLLERVLDLASVWLANRECK
;
A
#
# COMPACT_ATOMS: atom_id res chain seq x y z
N MET A 1 51.47 3.22 17.76
CA MET A 1 51.10 1.86 17.30
C MET A 1 50.64 1.06 18.51
N ILE A 2 49.34 0.87 18.70
CA ILE A 2 48.80 -0.06 19.70
C ILE A 2 47.70 -0.85 18.98
N GLY A 3 47.96 -2.14 18.78
CA GLY A 3 47.14 -3.05 17.99
C GLY A 3 45.92 -3.56 18.75
N ALA A 4 44.82 -3.67 18.01
CA ALA A 4 43.53 -4.16 18.46
C ALA A 4 43.55 -5.67 18.77
N ARG A 5 43.05 -6.05 19.97
CA ARG A 5 42.58 -7.41 20.26
C ARG A 5 41.13 -7.54 19.79
N LYS A 6 40.88 -8.44 18.83
CA LYS A 6 39.54 -8.89 18.44
C LYS A 6 38.97 -9.78 19.55
N SER A 7 37.88 -9.38 20.20
CA SER A 7 37.06 -10.27 21.03
C SER A 7 36.11 -11.06 20.13
N ALA A 8 36.17 -12.38 20.24
CA ALA A 8 35.30 -13.32 19.55
C ALA A 8 33.96 -13.42 20.28
N TRP A 9 32.86 -13.21 19.58
CA TRP A 9 31.52 -13.53 20.07
C TRP A 9 31.32 -15.07 20.04
N PRO A 10 30.71 -15.69 21.06
CA PRO A 10 30.46 -17.12 21.05
C PRO A 10 29.39 -17.47 20.00
N ARG A 11 29.68 -18.49 19.17
CA ARG A 11 28.72 -19.05 18.22
C ARG A 11 27.57 -19.71 18.99
N PRO A 12 26.30 -19.54 18.58
CA PRO A 12 25.17 -20.15 19.28
C PRO A 12 25.17 -21.68 19.03
N ILE A 13 25.47 -22.44 20.07
CA ILE A 13 25.49 -23.92 20.08
C ILE A 13 24.07 -24.52 19.98
N PHE A 14 23.03 -23.70 20.15
CA PHE A 14 21.62 -24.13 20.13
C PHE A 14 21.06 -24.47 18.72
N ALA A 15 21.63 -23.93 17.64
CA ALA A 15 21.09 -24.15 16.28
C ALA A 15 21.26 -25.60 15.78
N ARG A 16 22.29 -26.32 16.24
CA ARG A 16 22.57 -27.70 15.78
C ARG A 16 21.67 -28.76 16.42
N HIS A 17 21.14 -28.51 17.61
CA HIS A 17 20.25 -29.46 18.29
C HIS A 17 18.78 -29.30 17.86
N ALA A 18 18.33 -28.06 17.55
CA ALA A 18 17.00 -27.83 17.01
C ALA A 18 16.80 -28.48 15.63
N LEU A 19 17.79 -28.37 14.73
CA LEU A 19 17.76 -29.02 13.40
C LEU A 19 17.74 -30.55 13.48
N LYS A 20 18.47 -31.15 14.42
CA LYS A 20 18.48 -32.61 14.61
C LYS A 20 17.16 -33.14 15.18
N PHE A 21 16.45 -32.35 15.98
CA PHE A 21 15.15 -32.72 16.55
C PHE A 21 14.04 -32.66 15.49
N VAL A 22 14.08 -31.70 14.57
CA VAL A 22 13.14 -31.58 13.45
C VAL A 22 13.34 -32.70 12.42
N ASN A 23 14.59 -33.03 12.06
CA ASN A 23 14.89 -34.10 11.10
C ASN A 23 14.57 -35.52 11.60
N SER A 24 14.41 -35.74 12.90
CA SER A 24 14.09 -37.06 13.46
C SER A 24 12.61 -37.42 13.36
N LEU A 25 11.73 -36.47 13.04
CA LEU A 25 10.27 -36.66 13.11
C LEU A 25 9.57 -36.78 11.74
N TYR A 26 10.25 -36.63 10.60
CA TYR A 26 9.61 -36.62 9.28
C TYR A 26 10.36 -37.46 8.25
N PHE A 27 9.85 -38.67 7.98
CA PHE A 27 10.26 -39.52 6.85
C PHE A 27 9.35 -39.36 5.61
N SER A 28 8.58 -38.28 5.55
CA SER A 28 7.69 -37.95 4.43
C SER A 28 7.74 -36.44 4.20
N ARG A 29 7.83 -36.02 2.91
CA ARG A 29 7.84 -34.60 2.55
C ARG A 29 6.53 -33.97 3.08
N PRO A 30 6.59 -32.98 3.99
CA PRO A 30 5.39 -32.36 4.52
C PRO A 30 4.63 -31.63 3.42
N ALA A 31 3.30 -31.58 3.53
CA ALA A 31 2.48 -30.77 2.65
C ALA A 31 2.88 -29.29 2.78
N ILE A 32 2.70 -28.48 1.72
CA ILE A 32 3.08 -27.06 1.72
C ILE A 32 2.41 -26.31 2.89
N SER A 33 1.18 -26.69 3.24
CA SER A 33 0.44 -26.17 4.41
C SER A 33 1.13 -26.48 5.74
N GLU A 34 1.54 -27.73 5.97
CA GLU A 34 2.21 -28.20 7.18
C GLU A 34 3.58 -27.57 7.34
N ALA A 35 4.29 -27.38 6.23
CA ALA A 35 5.64 -26.86 6.25
C ALA A 35 5.67 -25.33 6.44
N ILE A 36 4.71 -24.62 5.85
CA ILE A 36 4.46 -23.21 6.17
C ILE A 36 4.00 -23.10 7.63
N SER A 37 3.08 -23.94 8.10
CA SER A 37 2.66 -24.00 9.52
C SER A 37 3.84 -24.25 10.48
N LEU A 38 4.75 -25.17 10.14
CA LEU A 38 5.99 -25.41 10.87
C LEU A 38 6.90 -24.18 10.84
N PHE A 39 6.97 -23.49 9.69
CA PHE A 39 7.71 -22.23 9.54
C PHE A 39 7.09 -21.12 10.42
N LEU A 40 5.76 -21.08 10.56
CA LEU A 40 5.04 -20.17 11.47
C LEU A 40 5.37 -20.47 12.94
N THR A 41 5.44 -21.76 13.27
CA THR A 41 5.65 -22.28 14.63
C THR A 41 7.10 -22.08 15.09
N LEU A 42 8.07 -22.14 14.18
CA LEU A 42 9.49 -21.88 14.45
C LEU A 42 9.79 -20.37 14.56
N ARG A 43 9.19 -19.70 15.55
CA ARG A 43 9.54 -18.31 15.88
C ARG A 43 10.95 -18.21 16.50
N VAL A 44 11.63 -17.10 16.18
CA VAL A 44 12.86 -16.54 16.76
C VAL A 44 14.23 -17.11 16.32
N SER A 45 14.43 -18.41 16.12
CA SER A 45 15.81 -18.95 15.97
C SER A 45 16.45 -18.86 14.57
N VAL A 46 15.68 -18.52 13.52
CA VAL A 46 16.16 -18.56 12.11
C VAL A 46 16.05 -17.20 11.39
N TRP A 47 15.66 -16.15 12.09
CA TRP A 47 15.30 -14.83 11.52
C TRP A 47 16.47 -14.04 10.90
N GLY A 48 17.70 -14.56 10.93
CA GLY A 48 18.88 -14.00 10.27
C GLY A 48 19.29 -14.67 8.96
N LEU A 49 18.63 -15.75 8.53
CA LEU A 49 18.93 -16.47 7.28
C LEU A 49 17.96 -16.07 6.15
N SER A 50 18.39 -16.16 4.89
CA SER A 50 17.50 -15.94 3.74
C SER A 50 16.42 -17.01 3.68
N LEU A 51 15.25 -16.69 3.14
CA LEU A 51 14.12 -17.61 3.04
C LEU A 51 14.49 -18.93 2.34
N ASN A 52 15.26 -18.86 1.25
CA ASN A 52 15.77 -20.04 0.54
C ASN A 52 16.59 -20.95 1.48
N THR A 53 17.44 -20.39 2.33
CA THR A 53 18.21 -21.18 3.31
C THR A 53 17.30 -21.85 4.34
N ARG A 54 16.19 -21.20 4.72
CA ARG A 54 15.20 -21.78 5.66
C ARG A 54 14.42 -22.91 5.02
N LEU A 55 13.96 -22.72 3.78
CA LEU A 55 13.23 -23.73 3.01
C LEU A 55 14.09 -24.96 2.72
N SER A 56 15.36 -24.76 2.35
CA SER A 56 16.31 -25.86 2.19
C SER A 56 16.59 -26.60 3.50
N ALA A 57 16.62 -25.88 4.64
CA ALA A 57 16.74 -26.50 5.96
C ALA A 57 15.48 -27.27 6.39
N MET A 58 14.33 -27.00 5.77
CA MET A 58 13.05 -27.69 5.99
C MET A 58 12.74 -28.72 4.88
N GLU A 59 13.71 -29.01 4.01
CA GLU A 59 13.58 -29.93 2.86
C GLU A 59 12.37 -29.62 1.94
N LEU A 60 11.93 -28.36 1.90
CA LEU A 60 10.82 -27.94 1.05
C LEU A 60 11.30 -27.63 -0.36
N ASP A 61 10.68 -28.27 -1.34
CA ASP A 61 10.87 -28.01 -2.77
C ASP A 61 10.02 -26.81 -3.21
N LEU A 62 10.23 -25.66 -2.56
CA LEU A 62 9.55 -24.41 -2.86
C LEU A 62 10.52 -23.42 -3.51
N GLY A 63 10.13 -22.91 -4.67
CA GLY A 63 10.80 -21.84 -5.38
C GLY A 63 10.31 -20.44 -5.00
N PRO A 64 11.09 -19.40 -5.27
CA PRO A 64 10.72 -18.00 -4.98
C PRO A 64 9.45 -17.52 -5.72
N ASN A 65 9.08 -18.20 -6.80
CA ASN A 65 7.91 -17.90 -7.63
C ASN A 65 6.68 -18.77 -7.27
N ASP A 66 6.73 -19.51 -6.18
CA ASP A 66 5.57 -20.25 -5.72
C ASP A 66 4.60 -19.33 -5.00
N LYS A 67 3.33 -19.47 -5.35
CA LYS A 67 2.23 -18.68 -4.78
C LYS A 67 1.86 -19.25 -3.41
N ILE A 68 1.92 -18.39 -2.40
CA ILE A 68 1.63 -18.77 -1.00
C ILE A 68 0.29 -18.24 -0.51
N LEU A 69 -0.25 -17.22 -1.16
CA LEU A 69 -1.54 -16.63 -0.79
C LEU A 69 -2.19 -15.98 -2.02
N GLU A 70 -3.51 -16.13 -2.08
CA GLU A 70 -4.40 -15.38 -2.95
C GLU A 70 -5.44 -14.67 -2.07
N TYR A 71 -5.52 -13.35 -2.18
CA TYR A 71 -6.39 -12.52 -1.34
C TYR A 71 -7.05 -11.37 -2.14
N PRO A 72 -8.34 -11.06 -1.90
CA PRO A 72 -9.29 -11.88 -1.17
C PRO A 72 -9.52 -13.20 -1.91
N PRO A 73 -10.00 -14.26 -1.22
CA PRO A 73 -10.24 -15.57 -1.86
C PRO A 73 -11.33 -15.51 -2.95
N THR A 74 -12.17 -14.48 -2.93
CA THR A 74 -13.23 -14.23 -3.92
C THR A 74 -13.34 -12.73 -4.18
N GLY A 75 -13.49 -12.32 -5.45
CA GLY A 75 -13.75 -10.94 -5.84
C GLY A 75 -12.87 -10.42 -6.98
N ASP A 76 -13.16 -9.19 -7.43
CA ASP A 76 -12.51 -8.56 -8.60
C ASP A 76 -11.12 -7.93 -8.27
N SER A 77 -10.75 -7.77 -6.99
CA SER A 77 -9.51 -7.10 -6.54
C SER A 77 -8.46 -8.09 -6.02
N ARG A 78 -8.23 -9.18 -6.74
CA ARG A 78 -7.34 -10.26 -6.33
C ARG A 78 -5.86 -9.84 -6.38
N VAL A 79 -5.13 -10.15 -5.30
CA VAL A 79 -3.69 -10.02 -5.14
C VAL A 79 -3.11 -11.40 -4.86
N ASP A 80 -2.10 -11.77 -5.64
CA ASP A 80 -1.33 -12.99 -5.43
C ASP A 80 -0.01 -12.65 -4.73
N ILE A 81 0.26 -13.32 -3.62
CA ILE A 81 1.51 -13.22 -2.88
C ILE A 81 2.33 -14.47 -3.11
N TYR A 82 3.61 -14.24 -3.36
CA TYR A 82 4.59 -15.27 -3.65
C TYR A 82 5.57 -15.40 -2.50
N LEU A 83 6.28 -16.53 -2.46
CA LEU A 83 7.27 -16.80 -1.44
C LEU A 83 8.36 -15.72 -1.38
N SER A 84 8.85 -15.26 -2.54
CA SER A 84 9.80 -14.15 -2.65
C SER A 84 9.29 -12.80 -2.11
N ASP A 85 7.98 -12.62 -1.95
CA ASP A 85 7.42 -11.40 -1.36
C ASP A 85 7.66 -11.38 0.17
N LEU A 86 7.82 -12.55 0.82
CA LEU A 86 8.13 -12.61 2.26
C LEU A 86 9.51 -12.05 2.59
N ASP A 87 10.50 -12.24 1.72
CA ASP A 87 11.84 -11.67 1.90
C ASP A 87 11.81 -10.14 1.96
N ARG A 88 10.85 -9.50 1.27
CA ARG A 88 10.66 -8.05 1.26
C ARG A 88 10.08 -7.50 2.56
N LEU A 89 9.46 -8.36 3.38
CA LEU A 89 8.91 -8.01 4.69
C LEU A 89 10.00 -8.00 5.77
N HIS A 90 11.19 -8.56 5.51
CA HIS A 90 12.32 -8.44 6.43
C HIS A 90 12.85 -7.00 6.55
N PRO A 91 13.52 -6.65 7.66
CA PRO A 91 14.16 -5.34 7.82
C PRO A 91 15.08 -5.02 6.64
N GLY A 92 14.93 -3.83 6.06
CA GLY A 92 15.69 -3.40 4.87
C GLY A 92 15.15 -3.92 3.53
N GLY A 93 14.10 -4.74 3.50
CA GLY A 93 13.46 -5.19 2.25
C GLY A 93 12.60 -4.10 1.60
N TRP A 94 12.65 -3.98 0.28
CA TRP A 94 11.80 -3.05 -0.48
C TRP A 94 10.42 -3.65 -0.74
N PHE A 95 9.37 -3.00 -0.24
CA PHE A 95 7.99 -3.38 -0.54
C PHE A 95 7.72 -3.21 -2.05
N ASN A 96 7.00 -4.17 -2.62
CA ASN A 96 6.53 -4.13 -4.00
C ASN A 96 5.04 -3.83 -4.07
N ASP A 97 4.53 -3.70 -5.30
CA ASP A 97 3.12 -3.45 -5.60
C ASP A 97 2.18 -4.41 -4.87
N ARG A 98 2.49 -5.72 -4.90
CA ARG A 98 1.64 -6.77 -4.28
C ARG A 98 1.49 -6.59 -2.78
N LEU A 99 2.60 -6.31 -2.08
CA LEU A 99 2.57 -6.09 -0.64
C LEU A 99 1.80 -4.81 -0.28
N ILE A 100 1.94 -3.75 -1.08
CA ILE A 100 1.18 -2.52 -0.88
C ILE A 100 -0.31 -2.73 -1.14
N ASP A 101 -0.68 -3.31 -2.28
CA ASP A 101 -2.08 -3.56 -2.63
C ASP A 101 -2.75 -4.46 -1.58
N LEU A 102 -2.09 -5.55 -1.15
CA LEU A 102 -2.60 -6.40 -0.08
C LEU A 102 -2.77 -5.60 1.22
N ALA A 103 -1.74 -4.89 1.67
CA ALA A 103 -1.79 -4.17 2.93
C ALA A 103 -2.87 -3.09 2.94
N MET A 104 -3.08 -2.38 1.83
CA MET A 104 -4.18 -1.43 1.67
C MET A 104 -5.55 -2.11 1.80
N GLN A 105 -5.73 -3.29 1.19
CA GLN A 105 -6.97 -4.06 1.35
C GLN A 105 -7.20 -4.51 2.79
N LEU A 106 -6.14 -4.92 3.50
CA LEU A 106 -6.23 -5.30 4.91
C LEU A 106 -6.57 -4.11 5.80
N ILE A 107 -5.93 -2.94 5.60
CA ILE A 107 -6.25 -1.71 6.33
C ILE A 107 -7.73 -1.35 6.16
N ILE A 108 -8.24 -1.37 4.93
CA ILE A 108 -9.66 -1.09 4.69
C ILE A 108 -10.54 -2.14 5.37
N SER A 109 -10.24 -3.43 5.22
CA SER A 109 -11.01 -4.51 5.84
C SER A 109 -11.08 -4.36 7.36
N ASP A 110 -9.96 -4.05 8.01
CA ASP A 110 -9.88 -3.86 9.46
C ASP A 110 -10.70 -2.65 9.93
N LEU A 111 -10.69 -1.55 9.16
CA LEU A 111 -11.50 -0.36 9.44
C LEU A 111 -13.00 -0.61 9.27
N LEU A 112 -13.39 -1.41 8.28
CA LEU A 112 -14.78 -1.82 8.07
C LEU A 112 -15.30 -2.65 9.26
N VAL A 113 -14.49 -3.61 9.73
CA VAL A 113 -14.81 -4.45 10.89
C VAL A 113 -14.91 -3.60 12.17
N SER A 114 -13.93 -2.73 12.41
CA SER A 114 -13.86 -1.90 13.62
C SER A 114 -15.01 -0.89 13.74
N SER A 115 -15.59 -0.49 12.60
CA SER A 115 -16.74 0.42 12.55
C SER A 115 -18.09 -0.25 12.91
N GLY A 116 -18.10 -1.52 13.33
CA GLY A 116 -19.31 -2.26 13.73
C GLY A 116 -20.26 -2.61 12.57
N ARG A 117 -19.83 -2.44 11.31
CA ARG A 117 -20.64 -2.67 10.11
C ARG A 117 -20.47 -4.13 9.67
N GLN A 118 -21.22 -5.06 10.27
CA GLN A 118 -21.31 -6.44 9.76
C GLN A 118 -21.96 -6.45 8.37
N SER A 119 -21.24 -6.98 7.38
CA SER A 119 -21.71 -7.38 6.04
C SER A 119 -22.34 -6.26 5.16
N PRO A 120 -21.98 -6.17 3.86
CA PRO A 120 -22.24 -4.97 3.09
C PRO A 120 -23.70 -4.84 2.67
N SER A 121 -24.41 -3.89 3.29
CA SER A 121 -25.14 -2.93 2.46
C SER A 121 -24.09 -2.04 1.78
N PRO A 122 -23.99 -1.99 0.44
CA PRO A 122 -22.91 -1.33 -0.31
C PRO A 122 -22.76 0.18 -0.12
N THR A 123 -23.44 0.80 0.84
CA THR A 123 -23.85 2.20 0.72
C THR A 123 -23.23 3.17 1.73
N ALA A 124 -22.73 2.74 2.90
CA ALA A 124 -22.22 3.71 3.90
C ALA A 124 -20.70 3.73 4.05
N SER A 125 -20.04 2.57 4.05
CA SER A 125 -18.58 2.47 4.24
C SER A 125 -17.82 2.51 2.94
N ASN A 126 -18.41 1.91 1.91
CA ASN A 126 -17.95 2.03 0.53
C ASN A 126 -18.08 3.47 0.00
N ARG A 127 -18.80 4.37 0.69
CA ARG A 127 -18.88 5.80 0.33
C ARG A 127 -17.81 6.65 1.00
N ALA A 128 -17.14 6.18 2.06
CA ALA A 128 -16.14 7.00 2.74
C ALA A 128 -14.90 7.17 1.86
N CYS A 129 -14.33 6.07 1.34
CA CYS A 129 -13.13 6.16 0.53
C CYS A 129 -13.08 5.16 -0.63
N HIS A 130 -12.43 5.55 -1.71
CA HIS A 130 -12.05 4.69 -2.82
C HIS A 130 -10.53 4.56 -2.88
N VAL A 131 -10.02 3.33 -2.84
CA VAL A 131 -8.58 3.05 -2.93
C VAL A 131 -8.22 2.59 -4.33
N PHE A 132 -7.30 3.30 -4.98
CA PHE A 132 -6.72 2.87 -6.25
C PHE A 132 -5.58 1.88 -6.03
N GLY A 133 -5.46 0.89 -6.93
CA GLY A 133 -4.29 0.01 -6.95
C GLY A 133 -3.02 0.73 -7.41
N THR A 134 -1.85 0.22 -7.03
CA THR A 134 -0.55 0.92 -7.22
C THR A 134 -0.20 1.24 -8.68
N TYR A 135 -0.77 0.52 -9.64
CA TYR A 135 -0.56 0.77 -11.08
C TYR A 135 -1.31 1.98 -11.63
N PHE A 136 -2.34 2.48 -10.93
CA PHE A 136 -3.21 3.54 -11.42
C PHE A 136 -2.41 4.80 -11.80
N TYR A 137 -1.66 5.35 -10.86
CA TYR A 137 -0.92 6.59 -11.10
C TYR A 137 0.17 6.40 -12.16
N ARG A 138 0.88 5.26 -12.15
CA ARG A 138 1.90 4.95 -13.15
C ARG A 138 1.35 4.95 -14.58
N ARG A 139 0.11 4.48 -14.77
CA ARG A 139 -0.57 4.46 -16.08
C ARG A 139 -0.94 5.85 -16.59
N LEU A 140 -1.11 6.84 -15.70
CA LEU A 140 -1.28 8.24 -16.05
C LEU A 140 0.06 8.95 -16.27
N PHE A 141 1.01 8.75 -15.35
CA PHE A 141 2.28 9.46 -15.31
C PHE A 141 3.16 9.17 -16.53
N VAL A 142 3.32 7.91 -16.94
CA VAL A 142 4.24 7.56 -18.03
C VAL A 142 3.85 8.20 -19.37
N PRO A 143 2.58 8.13 -19.83
CA PRO A 143 2.17 8.85 -21.03
C PRO A 143 2.23 10.37 -20.84
N PHE A 144 1.82 10.89 -19.68
CA PHE A 144 1.84 12.32 -19.40
C PHE A 144 3.24 12.92 -19.59
N ILE A 145 4.27 12.34 -18.95
CA ILE A 145 5.65 12.83 -19.06
C ILE A 145 6.16 12.73 -20.49
N ARG A 146 5.89 11.61 -21.20
CA ARG A 146 6.30 11.45 -22.61
C ARG A 146 5.71 12.55 -23.50
N LEU A 147 4.45 12.92 -23.29
CA LEU A 147 3.75 13.91 -24.11
C LEU A 147 4.12 15.35 -23.73
N SER A 148 4.34 15.62 -22.44
CA SER A 148 4.84 16.91 -21.97
C SER A 148 6.23 17.24 -22.52
N LEU A 149 7.08 16.23 -22.74
CA LEU A 149 8.37 16.40 -23.43
C LEU A 149 8.24 16.74 -24.92
N LEU A 150 7.09 16.48 -25.54
CA LEU A 150 6.78 16.85 -26.92
C LEU A 150 6.12 18.23 -27.03
N SER A 151 6.19 19.04 -25.96
CA SER A 151 5.63 20.40 -25.89
C SER A 151 4.10 20.48 -26.07
N LEU A 152 3.38 19.39 -25.76
CA LEU A 152 1.94 19.45 -25.55
C LEU A 152 1.65 20.09 -24.19
N ASN A 153 0.61 20.91 -24.10
CA ASN A 153 0.17 21.43 -22.82
C ASN A 153 -0.32 20.28 -21.90
N SER A 154 -0.33 20.51 -20.59
CA SER A 154 -0.65 19.49 -19.58
C SER A 154 -2.02 18.83 -19.80
N ALA A 155 -3.03 19.62 -20.17
CA ALA A 155 -4.38 19.15 -20.42
C ALA A 155 -4.43 18.18 -21.62
N SER A 156 -3.81 18.55 -22.75
CA SER A 156 -3.71 17.69 -23.94
C SER A 156 -2.93 16.41 -23.65
N SER A 157 -1.82 16.51 -22.91
CA SER A 157 -1.01 15.36 -22.51
C SER A 157 -1.81 14.36 -21.67
N LEU A 158 -2.59 14.83 -20.70
CA LEU A 158 -3.38 13.91 -19.89
C LEU A 158 -4.64 13.40 -20.60
N GLN A 159 -5.28 14.21 -21.45
CA GLN A 159 -6.43 13.75 -22.23
C GLN A 159 -6.07 12.54 -23.11
N ALA A 160 -4.83 12.49 -23.61
CA ALA A 160 -4.29 11.34 -24.33
C ALA A 160 -3.91 10.16 -23.39
N ALA A 161 -3.56 10.42 -22.13
CA ALA A 161 -3.24 9.40 -21.12
C ALA A 161 -4.49 8.74 -20.50
N TYR A 162 -5.58 9.51 -20.33
CA TYR A 162 -6.82 9.12 -19.65
C TYR A 162 -7.46 7.82 -20.15
N PRO A 163 -7.51 7.51 -21.47
CA PRO A 163 -8.03 6.22 -21.96
C PRO A 163 -7.36 5.01 -21.32
N GLY A 164 -6.09 5.15 -20.91
CA GLY A 164 -5.31 4.12 -20.23
C GLY A 164 -5.82 3.77 -18.83
N VAL A 165 -6.62 4.64 -18.18
CA VAL A 165 -7.21 4.40 -16.86
C VAL A 165 -8.73 4.48 -16.78
N LYS A 166 -9.42 4.91 -17.85
CA LYS A 166 -10.89 5.08 -17.92
C LYS A 166 -11.73 3.88 -17.42
N ARG A 167 -11.17 2.66 -17.49
CA ARG A 167 -11.84 1.42 -17.06
C ARG A 167 -11.69 1.12 -15.57
N TRP A 168 -10.72 1.70 -14.86
CA TRP A 168 -10.51 1.48 -13.42
C TRP A 168 -11.75 1.84 -12.60
N THR A 169 -12.48 2.86 -13.04
CA THR A 169 -13.70 3.36 -12.41
C THR A 169 -14.97 2.93 -13.14
N LYS A 170 -14.94 1.83 -13.92
CA LYS A 170 -16.10 1.40 -14.71
C LYS A 170 -17.34 1.10 -13.84
N LYS A 171 -17.14 0.55 -12.64
CA LYS A 171 -18.21 0.11 -11.73
C LYS A 171 -18.35 0.99 -10.48
N VAL A 172 -17.67 2.14 -10.44
CA VAL A 172 -17.60 2.99 -9.24
C VAL A 172 -17.66 4.46 -9.63
N ASP A 173 -18.53 5.22 -8.95
CA ASP A 173 -18.56 6.67 -9.04
C ASP A 173 -17.62 7.26 -7.99
N ILE A 174 -16.42 7.69 -8.42
CA ILE A 174 -15.42 8.25 -7.51
C ILE A 174 -15.83 9.59 -6.90
N PHE A 175 -16.75 10.34 -7.52
CA PHE A 175 -17.23 11.61 -6.97
C PHE A 175 -18.23 11.41 -5.83
N SER A 176 -18.79 10.21 -5.67
CA SER A 176 -19.62 9.87 -4.52
C SER A 176 -18.82 9.57 -3.24
N HIS A 177 -17.49 9.51 -3.33
CA HIS A 177 -16.62 9.20 -2.21
C HIS A 177 -16.08 10.48 -1.55
N GLU A 178 -15.87 10.43 -0.24
CA GLU A 178 -15.26 11.53 0.50
C GLU A 178 -13.74 11.58 0.28
N TYR A 179 -13.10 10.43 0.19
CA TYR A 179 -11.65 10.31 -0.01
C TYR A 179 -11.29 9.43 -1.21
N LEU A 180 -10.32 9.86 -2.00
CA LEU A 180 -9.61 8.98 -2.96
C LEU A 180 -8.21 8.73 -2.43
N VAL A 181 -7.86 7.46 -2.25
CA VAL A 181 -6.57 7.04 -1.69
C VAL A 181 -5.73 6.45 -2.81
N ILE A 182 -4.56 7.02 -3.06
CA ILE A 182 -3.72 6.70 -4.21
C ILE A 182 -2.30 6.43 -3.72
N PRO A 183 -1.93 5.16 -3.52
CA PRO A 183 -0.53 4.78 -3.31
C PRO A 183 0.27 5.04 -4.60
N ILE A 184 1.41 5.70 -4.47
CA ILE A 184 2.28 6.03 -5.62
C ILE A 184 3.68 5.48 -5.38
N CYS A 185 4.23 4.82 -6.39
CA CYS A 185 5.65 4.49 -6.49
C CYS A 185 6.28 5.23 -7.65
N GLN A 186 7.23 6.12 -7.37
CA GLN A 186 8.07 6.78 -8.37
C GLN A 186 9.54 6.58 -8.01
N SER A 187 10.37 6.16 -8.96
CA SER A 187 11.81 5.96 -8.74
C SER A 187 12.14 5.07 -7.53
N ASN A 188 11.38 3.98 -7.33
CA ASN A 188 11.46 3.07 -6.19
C ASN A 188 11.14 3.70 -4.83
N HIS A 189 10.44 4.83 -4.80
CA HIS A 189 10.00 5.51 -3.59
C HIS A 189 8.48 5.49 -3.46
N TRP A 190 7.99 4.98 -2.33
CA TRP A 190 6.56 4.91 -2.01
C TRP A 190 6.12 6.14 -1.22
N PHE A 191 5.03 6.75 -1.66
CA PHE A 191 4.36 7.84 -0.94
C PHE A 191 2.86 7.78 -1.20
N LEU A 192 2.08 8.48 -0.38
CA LEU A 192 0.62 8.42 -0.42
C LEU A 192 0.04 9.74 -0.90
N VAL A 193 -0.93 9.67 -1.79
CA VAL A 193 -1.78 10.79 -2.17
C VAL A 193 -3.20 10.54 -1.71
N ILE A 194 -3.82 11.56 -1.11
CA ILE A 194 -5.23 11.52 -0.73
C ILE A 194 -5.94 12.73 -1.32
N VAL A 195 -6.97 12.50 -2.13
CA VAL A 195 -7.90 13.54 -2.58
C VAL A 195 -9.06 13.59 -1.60
N TYR A 196 -9.31 14.75 -1.00
CA TYR A 196 -10.45 14.98 -0.13
C TYR A 196 -11.55 15.76 -0.84
N GLN A 197 -12.78 15.27 -0.70
CA GLN A 197 -13.99 15.77 -1.33
C GLN A 197 -13.87 15.96 -2.85
N PRO A 198 -13.62 14.90 -3.64
CA PRO A 198 -13.58 15.00 -5.11
C PRO A 198 -14.88 15.58 -5.70
N ALA A 199 -16.04 15.34 -5.07
CA ALA A 199 -17.36 15.87 -5.48
C ALA A 199 -17.39 17.39 -5.67
N ARG A 200 -16.55 18.12 -4.92
CA ARG A 200 -16.41 19.56 -5.01
C ARG A 200 -16.05 20.06 -6.40
N LEU A 201 -15.30 19.26 -7.16
CA LEU A 201 -14.98 19.57 -8.55
C LEU A 201 -16.24 19.70 -9.41
N VAL A 202 -17.19 18.78 -9.20
CA VAL A 202 -18.47 18.73 -9.90
C VAL A 202 -19.35 19.90 -9.50
N HIS A 203 -19.43 20.23 -8.21
CA HIS A 203 -20.18 21.38 -7.72
C HIS A 203 -19.64 22.71 -8.25
N PHE A 204 -18.31 22.84 -8.38
CA PHE A 204 -17.68 24.04 -8.94
C PHE A 204 -18.03 24.27 -10.43
N ALA A 205 -18.24 23.19 -11.19
CA ALA A 205 -18.64 23.26 -12.60
C ALA A 205 -20.13 23.58 -12.82
N GLY A 206 -20.95 23.60 -11.75
CA GLY A 206 -22.36 23.97 -11.80
C GLY A 206 -22.59 25.48 -12.01
N PRO A 207 -23.86 25.91 -12.21
CA PRO A 207 -24.21 27.31 -12.47
C PRO A 207 -23.83 28.31 -11.37
N LEU A 208 -23.48 27.83 -10.17
CA LEU A 208 -22.95 28.62 -9.07
C LEU A 208 -21.45 28.32 -8.90
N LYS A 209 -20.60 29.13 -9.56
CA LYS A 209 -19.15 29.11 -9.32
C LYS A 209 -18.89 29.38 -7.84
N SER A 210 -18.52 28.34 -7.11
CA SER A 210 -18.28 28.42 -5.66
C SER A 210 -16.91 29.04 -5.36
N ALA A 211 -16.73 29.61 -4.17
CA ALA A 211 -15.46 30.20 -3.75
C ALA A 211 -14.31 29.18 -3.78
N LYS A 212 -13.06 29.65 -3.91
CA LYS A 212 -11.82 28.82 -3.98
C LYS A 212 -11.72 27.76 -2.86
N ASN A 213 -12.23 28.07 -1.67
CA ASN A 213 -12.29 27.16 -0.52
C ASN A 213 -13.23 25.95 -0.71
N GLN A 214 -13.89 25.83 -1.86
CA GLN A 214 -14.81 24.75 -2.22
C GLN A 214 -14.24 23.78 -3.27
N LEU A 215 -12.94 23.80 -3.57
CA LEU A 215 -12.30 22.81 -4.45
C LEU A 215 -11.81 21.58 -3.66
N PRO A 216 -11.59 20.42 -4.33
CA PRO A 216 -10.94 19.28 -3.69
C PRO A 216 -9.58 19.66 -3.09
N LEU A 217 -9.24 19.08 -1.94
CA LEU A 217 -7.91 19.21 -1.34
C LEU A 217 -7.07 17.99 -1.70
N LEU A 218 -5.78 18.20 -1.96
CA LEU A 218 -4.84 17.12 -2.24
C LEU A 218 -3.80 17.03 -1.13
N PHE A 219 -3.74 15.90 -0.43
CA PHE A 219 -2.70 15.62 0.56
C PHE A 219 -1.62 14.76 -0.07
N VAL A 220 -0.36 15.15 0.07
CA VAL A 220 0.81 14.37 -0.35
C VAL A 220 1.64 14.03 0.89
N LEU A 221 1.65 12.75 1.25
CA LEU A 221 2.30 12.23 2.45
C LEU A 221 3.54 11.43 2.07
N ASP A 222 4.70 12.02 2.36
CA ASP A 222 6.01 11.48 1.97
C ASP A 222 6.99 11.46 3.15
N SER A 223 7.49 10.26 3.49
CA SER A 223 8.46 10.04 4.57
C SER A 223 9.88 10.54 4.27
N MET A 224 10.18 10.92 3.03
CA MET A 224 11.43 11.54 2.59
C MET A 224 11.31 13.05 2.39
N HIS A 225 10.11 13.62 2.57
CA HIS A 225 9.83 15.04 2.36
C HIS A 225 10.19 15.54 0.94
N LEU A 226 10.07 14.67 -0.06
CA LEU A 226 10.25 15.08 -1.45
C LEU A 226 9.01 15.87 -1.91
N GLN A 227 9.25 16.86 -2.76
CA GLN A 227 8.17 17.55 -3.47
C GLN A 227 7.87 16.80 -4.76
N HIS A 228 6.57 16.68 -5.07
CA HIS A 228 6.07 16.00 -6.27
C HIS A 228 5.19 16.97 -7.07
N PRO A 229 5.75 18.01 -7.70
CA PRO A 229 4.98 19.09 -8.33
C PRO A 229 4.10 18.63 -9.49
N GLU A 230 4.41 17.50 -10.11
CA GLU A 230 3.64 16.92 -11.20
C GLU A 230 2.40 16.14 -10.73
N VAL A 231 2.42 15.61 -9.50
CA VAL A 231 1.31 14.85 -8.91
C VAL A 231 0.00 15.67 -8.91
N PRO A 232 -0.06 16.91 -8.38
CA PRO A 232 -1.29 17.68 -8.37
C PRO A 232 -1.80 17.98 -9.77
N ILE A 233 -0.91 18.22 -10.74
CA ILE A 233 -1.28 18.45 -12.14
C ILE A 233 -1.97 17.20 -12.71
N ILE A 234 -1.33 16.04 -12.57
CA ILE A 234 -1.84 14.77 -13.11
C ILE A 234 -3.17 14.38 -12.45
N ILE A 235 -3.28 14.49 -11.12
CA ILE A 235 -4.50 14.13 -10.41
C ILE A 235 -5.64 15.09 -10.74
N LYS A 236 -5.38 16.39 -10.83
CA LYS A 236 -6.38 17.40 -11.24
C LYS A 236 -6.94 17.10 -12.62
N GLU A 237 -6.05 16.96 -13.59
CA GLU A 237 -6.42 16.69 -14.97
C GLU A 237 -7.16 15.33 -15.10
N TYR A 238 -6.82 14.34 -14.25
CA TYR A 238 -7.53 13.05 -14.22
C TYR A 238 -8.97 13.24 -13.74
N LEU A 239 -9.19 13.98 -12.65
CA LEU A 239 -10.53 14.24 -12.14
C LEU A 239 -11.38 15.04 -13.13
N ILE A 240 -10.79 16.02 -13.85
CA ILE A 240 -11.47 16.76 -14.91
C ILE A 240 -11.88 15.81 -16.06
N SER A 241 -10.94 14.96 -16.51
CA SER A 241 -11.19 13.99 -17.57
C SER A 241 -12.26 12.95 -17.17
N GLU A 242 -12.26 12.54 -15.91
CA GLU A 242 -13.25 11.62 -15.36
C GLU A 242 -14.64 12.27 -15.27
N ALA A 243 -14.74 13.51 -14.78
CA ALA A 243 -15.99 14.27 -14.74
C ALA A 243 -16.58 14.46 -16.15
N LEU A 244 -15.72 14.82 -17.12
CA LEU A 244 -16.13 14.94 -18.51
C LEU A 244 -16.59 13.59 -19.08
N SER A 245 -15.84 12.51 -18.86
CA SER A 245 -16.14 11.22 -19.47
C SER A 245 -17.30 10.46 -18.82
N LYS A 246 -17.58 10.67 -17.52
CA LYS A 246 -18.59 9.88 -16.78
C LYS A 246 -19.85 10.68 -16.46
N LEU A 247 -19.71 11.99 -16.28
CA LEU A 247 -20.81 12.88 -15.91
C LEU A 247 -21.18 13.84 -17.04
N ASN A 248 -20.43 13.87 -18.15
CA ASN A 248 -20.59 14.83 -19.24
C ASN A 248 -20.51 16.28 -18.76
N LEU A 249 -19.65 16.54 -17.77
CA LEU A 249 -19.44 17.86 -17.19
C LEU A 249 -18.11 18.45 -17.65
N THR A 250 -18.17 19.61 -18.30
CA THR A 250 -16.99 20.40 -18.63
C THR A 250 -16.60 21.25 -17.44
N VAL A 251 -15.39 21.03 -16.92
CA VAL A 251 -14.88 21.75 -15.76
C VAL A 251 -13.87 22.80 -16.21
N GLU A 252 -14.28 24.07 -16.29
CA GLU A 252 -13.38 25.20 -16.52
C GLU A 252 -12.76 25.68 -15.20
N CYS A 253 -11.90 24.85 -14.59
CA CYS A 253 -11.24 25.20 -13.33
C CYS A 253 -9.85 25.79 -13.58
N SER A 254 -9.77 27.12 -13.65
CA SER A 254 -8.49 27.85 -13.71
C SER A 254 -7.71 27.80 -12.40
N ALA A 255 -8.37 27.49 -11.28
CA ALA A 255 -7.74 27.35 -9.98
C ALA A 255 -7.14 25.95 -9.81
N ASP A 256 -5.92 25.89 -9.30
CA ASP A 256 -5.29 24.64 -8.87
C ASP A 256 -5.90 24.15 -7.56
N PHE A 257 -5.97 22.84 -7.41
CA PHE A 257 -6.35 22.22 -6.15
C PHE A 257 -5.30 22.59 -5.10
N GLU A 258 -5.76 23.06 -3.96
CA GLU A 258 -4.86 23.32 -2.84
C GLU A 258 -4.18 22.00 -2.45
N THR A 259 -2.86 22.00 -2.55
CA THR A 259 -2.03 20.83 -2.24
C THR A 259 -1.36 21.05 -0.91
N ILE A 260 -1.61 20.13 0.01
CA ILE A 260 -1.13 20.14 1.38
C ILE A 260 -0.08 19.05 1.51
N TYR A 261 1.04 19.40 2.13
CA TYR A 261 2.11 18.48 2.49
C TYR A 261 2.14 18.36 4.02
N PRO A 262 1.41 17.40 4.61
CA PRO A 262 1.35 17.28 6.06
C PRO A 262 2.72 17.02 6.67
N LYS A 263 2.92 17.49 7.91
CA LYS A 263 4.12 17.18 8.68
C LYS A 263 4.02 15.75 9.19
N VAL A 264 4.51 14.79 8.41
CA VAL A 264 4.53 13.36 8.74
C VAL A 264 5.88 12.95 9.34
N PRO A 265 5.94 11.83 10.09
CA PRO A 265 7.20 11.21 10.50
C PRO A 265 8.12 10.93 9.30
N LEU A 266 9.39 11.33 9.41
CA LEU A 266 10.38 11.09 8.38
C LEU A 266 11.06 9.74 8.60
N GLN A 267 11.35 9.04 7.51
CA GLN A 267 12.10 7.79 7.58
C GLN A 267 13.59 8.05 7.83
N PRO A 268 14.31 7.10 8.44
CA PRO A 268 15.75 7.23 8.61
C PRO A 268 16.47 7.42 7.27
N PRO A 269 17.56 8.21 7.23
CA PRO A 269 18.33 8.41 6.01
C PRO A 269 18.81 7.07 5.42
N LYS A 270 18.68 6.90 4.09
CA LYS A 270 19.09 5.69 3.36
C LYS A 270 18.40 4.40 3.84
N SER A 271 17.22 4.50 4.45
CA SER A 271 16.37 3.36 4.76
C SER A 271 15.50 2.97 3.56
N ASN A 272 15.02 1.73 3.57
CA ASN A 272 14.12 1.17 2.54
C ASN A 272 12.68 1.09 3.08
N ASP A 273 12.31 2.02 3.97
CA ASP A 273 11.10 1.96 4.77
C ASP A 273 9.96 2.86 4.23
N CYS A 274 10.09 3.41 3.02
CA CYS A 274 9.06 4.27 2.45
C CYS A 274 7.70 3.54 2.30
N GLY A 275 7.72 2.25 1.97
CA GLY A 275 6.52 1.40 1.94
C GLY A 275 5.83 1.29 3.31
N PRO A 276 6.53 0.80 4.36
CA PRO A 276 6.01 0.79 5.73
C PRO A 276 5.49 2.15 6.22
N TYR A 277 6.19 3.25 5.97
CA TYR A 277 5.75 4.59 6.36
C TYR A 277 4.47 4.99 5.62
N MET A 278 4.39 4.77 4.30
CA MET A 278 3.20 5.04 3.51
C MET A 278 1.97 4.27 4.03
N LEU A 279 2.13 2.99 4.37
CA LEU A 279 1.04 2.18 4.95
C LEU A 279 0.63 2.67 6.34
N HIS A 280 1.59 3.11 7.15
CA HIS A 280 1.32 3.74 8.44
C HIS A 280 0.51 5.03 8.27
N PHE A 281 0.89 5.88 7.32
CA PHE A 281 0.15 7.11 7.00
C PHE A 281 -1.28 6.78 6.53
N ALA A 282 -1.43 5.80 5.63
CA ALA A 282 -2.74 5.35 5.18
C ALA A 282 -3.60 4.88 6.37
N LYS A 283 -3.07 4.02 7.23
CA LYS A 283 -3.80 3.51 8.41
C LYS A 283 -4.22 4.63 9.34
N LYS A 284 -3.32 5.54 9.71
CA LYS A 284 -3.62 6.64 10.65
C LYS A 284 -4.66 7.59 10.05
N PHE A 285 -4.44 8.05 8.82
CA PHE A 285 -5.36 8.95 8.13
C PHE A 285 -6.75 8.33 7.98
N LEU A 286 -6.81 7.04 7.60
CA LEU A 286 -8.09 6.35 7.40
C LEU A 286 -8.78 5.96 8.72
N SER A 287 -8.03 5.89 9.82
CA SER A 287 -8.62 5.73 11.17
C SER A 287 -9.19 7.05 11.70
N SER A 288 -8.64 8.20 11.26
CA SER A 288 -9.09 9.54 11.64
C SER A 288 -10.18 10.11 10.74
N LEU A 289 -10.80 9.34 9.83
CA LEU A 289 -11.85 9.83 8.91
C LEU A 289 -13.14 10.30 9.62
N CYS A 290 -13.20 10.19 10.95
CA CYS A 290 -14.26 10.78 11.76
C CYS A 290 -13.93 12.22 12.23
N GLU A 291 -12.71 12.72 11.97
CA GLU A 291 -12.27 14.05 12.36
C GLU A 291 -12.42 15.07 11.22
N SER A 292 -12.71 16.32 11.56
CA SER A 292 -12.84 17.40 10.55
C SER A 292 -11.52 17.64 9.81
N THR A 293 -11.60 18.17 8.58
CA THR A 293 -10.41 18.58 7.80
C THR A 293 -9.47 19.51 8.54
N ALA A 294 -10.02 20.39 9.38
CA ALA A 294 -9.25 21.29 10.22
C ALA A 294 -8.38 20.50 11.23
N SER A 295 -8.85 19.36 11.74
CA SER A 295 -8.07 18.46 12.58
C SER A 295 -6.90 17.88 11.78
N ILE A 296 -7.17 17.32 10.59
CA ILE A 296 -6.15 16.71 9.72
C ILE A 296 -5.07 17.73 9.31
N MET A 297 -5.47 18.97 8.97
CA MET A 297 -4.54 20.03 8.60
C MET A 297 -3.75 20.59 9.80
N ALA A 298 -4.29 20.47 11.01
CA ALA A 298 -3.62 20.89 12.25
C ALA A 298 -2.64 19.84 12.80
N GLN A 299 -2.68 18.59 12.28
CA GLN A 299 -1.80 17.52 12.74
C GLN A 299 -0.32 17.86 12.54
N THR A 300 0.44 17.66 13.60
CA THR A 300 1.90 17.70 13.67
C THR A 300 2.47 16.29 13.50
N ALA A 301 3.79 16.17 13.30
CA ALA A 301 4.46 14.86 13.16
C ALA A 301 4.23 13.92 14.35
N ASN A 302 3.95 14.46 15.54
CA ASN A 302 3.69 13.68 16.74
C ASN A 302 2.31 13.00 16.71
N ASP A 303 1.33 13.61 16.05
CA ASP A 303 -0.05 13.11 15.98
C ASP A 303 -0.16 11.85 15.11
N TRP A 304 0.83 11.63 14.24
CA TRP A 304 0.93 10.42 13.43
C TRP A 304 1.36 9.18 14.22
N GLY A 305 1.88 9.33 15.45
CA GLY A 305 2.30 8.22 16.31
C GLY A 305 3.37 7.32 15.69
N SER A 306 4.66 7.57 16.00
CA SER A 306 5.78 6.82 15.42
C SER A 306 6.08 5.47 16.09
N SER A 307 5.42 5.17 17.21
CA SER A 307 5.63 3.93 17.99
C SER A 307 5.33 2.66 17.19
N ASP A 308 4.39 2.74 16.26
CA ASP A 308 3.88 1.58 15.53
C ASP A 308 4.73 1.26 14.28
N LEU A 309 5.50 2.24 13.79
CA LEU A 309 6.29 2.14 12.55
C LEU A 309 7.28 0.96 12.53
N PRO A 310 8.05 0.68 13.61
CA PRO A 310 8.97 -0.47 13.62
C PRO A 310 8.24 -1.82 13.47
N ALA A 311 6.97 -1.89 13.87
CA ALA A 311 6.19 -3.12 13.87
C ALA A 311 5.45 -3.37 12.55
N VAL A 312 5.31 -2.38 11.66
CA VAL A 312 4.52 -2.50 10.41
C VAL A 312 4.95 -3.72 9.58
N ARG A 313 6.26 -3.95 9.47
CA ARG A 313 6.84 -5.09 8.74
C ARG A 313 6.45 -6.44 9.36
N SER A 314 6.68 -6.58 10.66
CA SER A 314 6.41 -7.83 11.39
C SER A 314 4.90 -8.12 11.47
N LEU A 315 4.07 -7.09 11.64
CA LEU A 315 2.62 -7.22 11.64
C LEU A 315 2.08 -7.62 10.27
N LEU A 316 2.58 -7.01 9.18
CA LEU A 316 2.16 -7.40 7.83
C LEU A 316 2.59 -8.83 7.51
N LEU A 317 3.81 -9.23 7.91
CA LEU A 317 4.28 -10.60 7.78
C LEU A 317 3.40 -11.59 8.54
N GLU A 318 3.08 -11.31 9.80
CA GLU A 318 2.16 -12.13 10.59
C GLU A 318 0.81 -12.28 9.90
N ARG A 319 0.22 -11.17 9.41
CA ARG A 319 -1.07 -11.22 8.69
C ARG A 319 -1.00 -12.02 7.38
N VAL A 320 0.07 -11.87 6.60
CA VAL A 320 0.27 -12.66 5.36
C VAL A 320 0.33 -14.15 5.69
N LEU A 321 1.09 -14.50 6.73
CA LEU A 321 1.29 -15.88 7.15
C LEU A 321 0.00 -16.52 7.69
N ASP A 322 -0.77 -15.79 8.50
CA ASP A 322 -2.08 -16.23 8.98
C ASP A 322 -3.03 -16.49 7.81
N LEU A 323 -3.13 -15.54 6.88
CA LEU A 323 -3.98 -15.68 5.69
C LEU A 323 -3.54 -16.83 4.78
N ALA A 324 -2.23 -17.00 4.60
CA ALA A 324 -1.66 -18.09 3.81
C ALA A 324 -2.01 -19.45 4.41
N SER A 325 -1.92 -19.60 5.73
CA SER A 325 -2.27 -20.85 6.42
C SER A 325 -3.73 -21.26 6.17
N VAL A 326 -4.66 -20.31 6.29
CA VAL A 326 -6.10 -20.51 6.03
C VAL A 326 -6.35 -20.82 4.55
N TRP A 327 -5.68 -20.11 3.64
CA TRP A 327 -5.86 -20.31 2.21
C TRP A 327 -5.37 -21.70 1.75
N LEU A 328 -4.20 -22.15 2.23
CA LEU A 328 -3.64 -23.45 1.89
C LEU A 328 -4.50 -24.61 2.43
N ALA A 329 -4.95 -24.52 3.69
CA ALA A 329 -5.82 -25.52 4.28
C ALA A 329 -7.12 -25.70 3.46
N ASN A 330 -7.69 -24.60 2.97
CA ASN A 330 -8.89 -24.64 2.13
C ASN A 330 -8.66 -25.21 0.71
N ARG A 331 -7.41 -25.27 0.23
CA ARG A 331 -7.06 -25.91 -1.05
C ARG A 331 -6.87 -27.41 -0.92
N GLU A 332 -6.32 -27.87 0.20
CA GLU A 332 -6.08 -29.31 0.44
C GLU A 332 -7.37 -30.07 0.72
N CYS A 333 -8.42 -29.40 1.20
CA CYS A 333 -9.75 -29.98 1.39
C CYS A 333 -10.59 -30.12 0.10
N LYS A 334 -10.08 -29.69 -1.06
CA LYS A 334 -10.79 -29.74 -2.37
C LYS A 334 -10.18 -30.76 -3.31
#